data_AF-A0A318UAE2-F1
#
_entry.id   AF-A0A318UAE2-F1
#
_cell.length_a   1.000
_cell.length_b   1.000
_cell.length_c   1.000
_cell.angle_alpha   90.00
_cell.angle_beta   90.00
_cell.angle_gamma   90.00
#
_symmetry.space_group_name_H-M   'P 1'
#
loop_
_entity.id
_entity.type
_entity.pdbx_description
1 polymer ?
#
loop_
_entity_poly.entity_id
_entity_poly.type
_entity_poly.pdbx_seq_one_letter_code
_entity_poly.pdbx_strand_id
1 'polypeptide(L)'
;MAELNETPRQTFISIAYIIVLGLFFISTSESVLNSFKKMRDTFDQARQTEENSVKNLYSTFEKTKLKEEPTRATPIYERAKKVSSQVLVLQNYLQDLKVELESGGGGLNENDGDVNKKDNFDISPRIMIKGGKAKELKLKINEFESSIKSLLDDSERSKINITLIQEPGKQKSGARVTWEEENFGEGIPLTAALTNLSRIQTNLIATEANIIKSILGNMDKAVVNLDQFSAVAVAPSSYIIQGQPYKAEVFLTASDSKSSPNISVNGNSLVVQNGKGIYSISSATEGIHRWSGLIKVKQTDGTFKEYRTAEQQFQVSRPSAVVNAKKMNVLYIGVENPINVSAPGIPKEKIKVNMTGGSLHGSNGEYIVKVNSPGLVKINVSAELSGRSQQISSSEFRVKRIPDPRAKFGGKTGGVLPTVAIKSQDKIFANLEGFDFDAKFTITRFTLIIMKPGDNATVLHATGNAMTGQMRSAIANISPGSRVIFDNIQATGPDNLTHQLDPIALTAN
;
A
#
# COMPACT_ATOMS: atom_id res chain seq x y z
N MET A 1 32.65 15.50 -107.07
CA MET A 1 31.53 15.18 -106.15
C MET A 1 30.58 16.35 -106.23
N ALA A 2 29.42 16.16 -106.86
CA ALA A 2 28.53 17.26 -107.19
C ALA A 2 27.87 17.82 -105.92
N GLU A 3 28.24 19.04 -105.55
CA GLU A 3 27.41 19.91 -104.71
C GLU A 3 26.08 20.12 -105.45
N LEU A 4 25.03 19.40 -105.05
CA LEU A 4 23.68 19.87 -105.29
C LEU A 4 23.45 21.05 -104.36
N ASN A 5 23.71 22.27 -104.84
CA ASN A 5 23.18 23.47 -104.22
C ASN A 5 21.65 23.37 -104.26
N GLU A 6 21.04 23.03 -103.11
CA GLU A 6 19.61 23.20 -102.90
C GLU A 6 19.25 24.63 -103.33
N THR A 7 18.26 24.77 -104.20
CA THR A 7 17.78 26.11 -104.56
C THR A 7 17.32 26.85 -103.30
N PRO A 8 17.44 28.19 -103.20
CA PRO A 8 17.06 28.93 -101.99
C PRO A 8 15.66 28.59 -101.44
N ARG A 9 14.74 28.18 -102.33
CA ARG A 9 13.41 27.70 -101.97
C ARG A 9 13.40 26.34 -101.28
N GLN A 10 14.26 25.39 -101.69
CA GLN A 10 14.38 24.08 -101.05
C GLN A 10 15.07 24.17 -99.69
N THR A 11 16.09 25.02 -99.55
CA THR A 11 16.73 25.31 -98.26
C THR A 11 15.75 26.01 -97.30
N PHE A 12 14.91 26.92 -97.82
CA PHE A 12 13.85 27.54 -97.02
C PHE A 12 12.78 26.53 -96.59
N ILE A 13 12.39 25.61 -97.47
CA ILE A 13 11.42 24.56 -97.13
C ILE A 13 12.02 23.55 -96.14
N SER A 14 13.29 23.18 -96.26
CA SER A 14 13.95 22.26 -95.33
C SER A 14 14.14 22.91 -93.95
N ILE A 15 14.55 24.18 -93.89
CA ILE A 15 14.62 24.95 -92.64
C ILE A 15 13.22 25.13 -92.04
N ALA A 16 12.21 25.49 -92.83
CA ALA A 16 10.84 25.62 -92.36
C ALA A 16 10.27 24.28 -91.86
N TYR A 17 10.57 23.17 -92.52
CA TYR A 17 10.17 21.83 -92.09
C TYR A 17 10.88 21.42 -90.80
N ILE A 18 12.18 21.69 -90.65
CA ILE A 18 12.91 21.47 -89.39
C ILE A 18 12.35 22.35 -88.27
N ILE A 19 11.99 23.61 -88.56
CA ILE A 19 11.36 24.51 -87.59
C ILE A 19 9.98 24.00 -87.21
N VAL A 20 9.13 23.58 -88.16
CA VAL A 20 7.78 23.06 -87.88
C VAL A 20 7.82 21.71 -87.17
N LEU A 21 8.72 20.82 -87.57
CA LEU A 21 8.95 19.53 -86.90
C LEU A 21 9.52 19.73 -85.49
N GLY A 22 10.41 20.71 -85.31
CA GLY A 22 10.91 21.16 -84.02
C GLY A 22 9.81 21.74 -83.15
N LEU A 23 8.94 22.60 -83.70
CA LEU A 23 7.78 23.17 -82.99
C LEU A 23 6.77 22.09 -82.61
N PHE A 24 6.55 21.09 -83.46
CA PHE A 24 5.69 19.93 -83.16
C PHE A 24 6.27 19.05 -82.04
N PHE A 25 7.60 18.90 -82.00
CA PHE A 25 8.30 18.21 -80.90
C PHE A 25 8.32 19.02 -79.59
N ILE A 26 8.27 20.36 -79.68
CA ILE A 26 8.23 21.25 -78.51
C ILE A 26 6.82 21.32 -77.92
N SER A 27 5.75 21.11 -78.71
CA SER A 27 4.39 21.07 -78.18
C SER A 27 4.15 19.79 -77.36
N THR A 28 3.97 19.94 -76.05
CA THR A 28 3.54 18.83 -75.18
C THR A 28 2.10 18.43 -75.51
N SER A 29 1.79 17.13 -75.50
CA SER A 29 0.43 16.67 -75.77
C SER A 29 -0.57 17.21 -74.73
N GLU A 30 -1.75 17.63 -75.19
CA GLU A 30 -2.79 18.18 -74.32
C GLU A 30 -3.21 17.21 -73.20
N SER A 31 -3.12 15.90 -73.46
CA SER A 31 -3.32 14.85 -72.47
C SER A 31 -2.33 14.90 -71.30
N VAL A 32 -1.07 15.25 -71.56
CA VAL A 32 -0.02 15.36 -70.54
C VAL A 32 -0.23 16.62 -69.71
N LEU A 33 -0.53 17.76 -70.35
CA LEU A 33 -0.84 19.03 -69.65
C LEU A 33 -2.07 18.88 -68.74
N ASN A 34 -3.13 18.25 -69.24
CA ASN A 34 -4.32 17.97 -68.43
C ASN A 34 -4.05 17.00 -67.27
N SER A 35 -3.05 16.11 -67.40
CA SER A 35 -2.64 15.21 -66.32
C SER A 35 -1.91 15.96 -65.20
N PHE A 36 -1.05 16.93 -65.54
CA PHE A 36 -0.44 17.82 -64.55
C PHE A 36 -1.49 18.62 -63.79
N LYS A 37 -2.45 19.20 -64.50
CA LYS A 37 -3.57 19.91 -63.86
C LYS A 37 -4.35 19.00 -62.89
N LYS A 38 -4.73 17.80 -63.32
CA LYS A 38 -5.42 16.82 -62.43
C LYS A 38 -4.58 16.48 -61.20
N MET A 39 -3.27 16.37 -61.36
CA MET A 39 -2.34 16.12 -60.26
C MET A 39 -2.28 17.31 -59.30
N ARG A 40 -2.23 18.54 -59.81
CA ARG A 40 -2.31 19.78 -59.02
C ARG A 40 -3.62 19.83 -58.22
N ASP A 41 -4.75 19.59 -58.86
CA ASP A 41 -6.07 19.60 -58.23
C ASP A 41 -6.14 18.51 -57.12
N THR A 42 -5.53 17.34 -57.35
CA THR A 42 -5.42 16.27 -56.34
C THR A 42 -4.55 16.68 -55.16
N PHE A 43 -3.41 17.34 -55.40
CA PHE A 43 -2.55 17.87 -54.35
C PHE A 43 -3.25 18.95 -53.52
N ASP A 44 -4.00 19.85 -54.16
CA ASP A 44 -4.75 20.89 -53.47
C ASP A 44 -5.89 20.29 -52.61
N GLN A 45 -6.57 19.24 -53.08
CA GLN A 45 -7.55 18.48 -52.27
C GLN A 45 -6.90 17.77 -51.08
N ALA A 46 -5.76 17.11 -51.29
CA ALA A 46 -4.99 16.47 -50.22
C ALA A 46 -4.53 17.49 -49.18
N ARG A 47 -4.06 18.66 -49.62
CA ARG A 47 -3.68 19.77 -48.75
C ARG A 47 -4.85 20.22 -47.88
N GLN A 48 -6.02 20.49 -48.45
CA GLN A 48 -7.20 20.88 -47.67
C GLN A 48 -7.61 19.82 -46.65
N THR A 49 -7.47 18.53 -47.00
CA THR A 49 -7.75 17.42 -46.09
C THR A 49 -6.80 17.45 -44.89
N GLU A 50 -5.50 17.64 -45.12
CA GLU A 50 -4.50 17.74 -44.06
C GLU A 50 -4.69 19.02 -43.21
N GLU A 51 -5.04 20.17 -43.82
CA GLU A 51 -5.36 21.39 -43.07
C GLU A 51 -6.55 21.18 -42.12
N ASN A 52 -7.58 20.46 -42.57
CA ASN A 52 -8.72 20.11 -41.72
C ASN A 52 -8.33 19.12 -40.62
N SER A 53 -7.42 18.18 -40.90
CA SER A 53 -6.84 17.27 -39.90
C SER A 53 -6.14 18.05 -38.79
N VAL A 54 -5.28 19.01 -39.16
CA VAL A 54 -4.58 19.90 -38.20
C VAL A 54 -5.58 20.71 -37.35
N LYS A 55 -6.60 21.31 -37.97
CA LYS A 55 -7.65 22.05 -37.24
C LYS A 55 -8.38 21.15 -36.25
N ASN A 56 -8.69 19.91 -36.64
CA ASN A 56 -9.35 18.94 -35.76
C ASN A 56 -8.47 18.50 -34.59
N LEU A 57 -7.16 18.34 -34.79
CA LEU A 57 -6.21 18.03 -33.71
C LEU A 57 -6.22 19.14 -32.64
N TYR A 58 -6.13 20.41 -33.05
CA TYR A 58 -6.21 21.53 -32.11
C TYR A 58 -7.56 21.61 -31.40
N SER A 59 -8.67 21.54 -32.15
CA SER A 59 -10.03 21.59 -31.59
C SER A 59 -10.28 20.48 -30.57
N THR A 60 -9.79 19.27 -30.84
CA THR A 60 -9.91 18.13 -29.92
C THR A 60 -9.09 18.37 -28.65
N PHE A 61 -7.85 18.83 -28.80
CA PHE A 61 -6.95 19.11 -27.67
C PHE A 61 -7.49 20.22 -26.76
N GLU A 62 -8.01 21.31 -27.34
CA GLU A 62 -8.64 22.43 -26.63
C GLU A 62 -9.90 22.00 -25.87
N LYS A 63 -10.72 21.11 -26.46
CA LYS A 63 -11.95 20.63 -25.83
C LYS A 63 -11.72 19.60 -24.73
N THR A 64 -10.57 18.93 -24.72
CA THR A 64 -10.26 17.84 -23.79
C THR A 64 -9.10 18.23 -22.86
N LYS A 65 -7.87 17.98 -23.29
CA LYS A 65 -6.65 18.07 -22.49
C LYS A 65 -6.41 19.46 -21.90
N LEU A 66 -6.70 20.52 -22.67
CA LEU A 66 -6.48 21.90 -22.21
C LEU A 66 -7.45 22.30 -21.08
N LYS A 67 -8.65 21.72 -21.05
CA LYS A 67 -9.64 21.95 -19.98
C LYS A 67 -9.38 21.08 -18.75
N GLU A 68 -9.00 19.83 -18.96
CA GLU A 68 -8.79 18.85 -17.89
C GLU A 68 -7.47 19.09 -17.13
N GLU A 69 -6.39 19.42 -17.84
CA GLU A 69 -5.04 19.56 -17.27
C GLU A 69 -4.31 20.82 -17.80
N PRO A 70 -4.80 22.04 -17.54
CA PRO A 70 -4.30 23.27 -18.15
C PRO A 70 -2.80 23.51 -17.91
N THR A 71 -2.30 23.21 -16.71
CA THR A 71 -0.90 23.43 -16.33
C THR A 71 0.07 22.62 -17.19
N ARG A 72 -0.30 21.40 -17.59
CA ARG A 72 0.53 20.51 -18.42
C ARG A 72 0.29 20.72 -19.91
N ALA A 73 -0.96 20.99 -20.29
CA ALA A 73 -1.37 21.13 -21.68
C ALA A 73 -0.92 22.46 -22.32
N THR A 74 -0.88 23.57 -21.57
CA THR A 74 -0.51 24.90 -22.10
C THR A 74 0.85 24.95 -22.80
N PRO A 75 1.97 24.53 -22.19
CA PRO A 75 3.28 24.60 -22.85
C PRO A 75 3.37 23.72 -24.11
N ILE A 76 2.67 22.57 -24.12
CA ILE A 76 2.60 21.68 -25.29
C ILE A 76 1.83 22.35 -26.43
N TYR A 77 0.69 22.98 -26.10
CA TYR A 77 -0.14 23.69 -27.06
C TYR A 77 0.57 24.89 -27.69
N GLU A 78 1.24 25.72 -26.87
CA GLU A 78 2.04 26.86 -27.34
C GLU A 78 3.17 26.43 -28.28
N ARG A 79 3.83 25.30 -27.97
CA ARG A 79 4.86 24.73 -28.85
C ARG A 79 4.29 24.31 -30.20
N ALA A 80 3.13 23.64 -30.22
CA ALA A 80 2.45 23.28 -31.46
C ALA A 80 2.06 24.53 -32.27
N LYS A 81 1.53 25.58 -31.62
CA LYS A 81 1.18 26.85 -32.28
C LYS A 81 2.37 27.54 -32.93
N LYS A 82 3.55 27.49 -32.31
CA LYS A 82 4.78 28.00 -32.93
C LYS A 82 5.10 27.28 -34.24
N VAL A 83 4.92 25.96 -34.31
CA VAL A 83 5.10 25.20 -35.57
C VAL A 83 4.14 25.69 -36.64
N SER A 84 2.83 25.78 -36.33
CA SER A 84 1.84 26.28 -37.29
C SER A 84 2.14 27.70 -37.78
N SER A 85 2.70 28.55 -36.93
CA SER A 85 3.11 29.91 -37.34
C SER A 85 4.24 29.89 -38.39
N GLN A 86 5.23 28.99 -38.25
CA GLN A 86 6.32 28.84 -39.22
C GLN A 86 5.82 28.25 -40.54
N VAL A 87 4.89 27.29 -40.46
CA VAL A 87 4.24 26.70 -41.65
C VAL A 87 3.47 27.77 -42.42
N LEU A 88 2.69 28.60 -41.73
CA LEU A 88 1.92 29.67 -42.35
C LEU A 88 2.80 30.65 -43.15
N VAL A 89 3.98 31.00 -42.63
CA VAL A 89 4.93 31.89 -43.33
C VAL A 89 5.39 31.28 -44.66
N LEU A 90 5.79 30.01 -44.67
CA LEU A 90 6.24 29.34 -45.89
C LEU A 90 5.08 29.07 -46.85
N GLN A 91 3.90 28.74 -46.33
CA GLN A 91 2.69 28.50 -47.10
C GLN A 91 2.22 29.75 -47.86
N ASN A 92 2.27 30.91 -47.20
CA ASN A 92 1.97 32.20 -47.83
C ASN A 92 2.96 32.51 -48.95
N TYR A 93 4.25 32.32 -48.72
CA TYR A 93 5.26 32.53 -49.76
C TYR A 93 5.07 31.61 -50.98
N LEU A 94 4.74 30.33 -50.76
CA LEU A 94 4.39 29.40 -51.84
C LEU A 94 3.13 29.84 -52.60
N GLN A 95 2.14 30.38 -51.89
CA GLN A 95 0.92 30.91 -52.51
C GLN A 95 1.21 32.15 -53.36
N ASP A 96 2.07 33.05 -52.88
CA ASP A 96 2.50 34.23 -53.63
C ASP A 96 3.22 33.84 -54.93
N LEU A 97 4.10 32.83 -54.88
CA LEU A 97 4.76 32.28 -56.07
C LEU A 97 3.77 31.66 -57.07
N LYS A 98 2.74 30.94 -56.60
CA LYS A 98 1.68 30.42 -57.48
C LYS A 98 0.95 31.55 -58.18
N VAL A 99 0.55 32.60 -57.45
CA VAL A 99 -0.14 33.78 -58.01
C VAL A 99 0.74 34.50 -59.03
N GLU A 100 2.05 34.63 -58.76
CA GLU A 100 3.00 35.25 -59.69
C GLU A 100 3.14 34.45 -61.00
N LEU A 101 3.25 33.12 -60.91
CA LEU A 101 3.30 32.23 -62.08
C LEU A 101 1.98 32.22 -62.87
N GLU A 102 0.84 32.17 -62.19
CA GLU A 102 -0.49 32.24 -62.81
C GLU A 102 -0.68 33.56 -63.56
N SER A 103 -0.29 34.68 -62.94
CA SER A 103 -0.33 36.01 -63.56
C SER A 103 0.58 36.09 -64.79
N GLY A 104 1.80 35.54 -64.70
CA GLY A 104 2.72 35.45 -65.84
C GLY A 104 2.17 34.63 -67.01
N GLY A 105 1.30 33.65 -66.71
CA GLY A 105 0.58 32.83 -67.67
C GLY A 105 -0.68 33.45 -68.26
N GLY A 106 -1.03 34.69 -67.88
CA GLY A 106 -2.24 35.37 -68.33
C GLY A 106 -3.49 35.05 -67.51
N GLY A 107 -3.31 34.58 -66.28
CA GLY A 107 -4.40 34.23 -65.36
C GLY A 107 -5.00 32.84 -65.60
N LEU A 108 -5.95 32.49 -64.72
CA LEU A 108 -6.73 31.26 -64.81
C LEU A 108 -7.81 31.40 -65.90
N ASN A 109 -7.97 30.36 -66.70
CA ASN A 109 -9.03 30.23 -67.67
C ASN A 109 -10.32 29.78 -66.97
N GLU A 110 -11.42 30.51 -67.17
CA GLU A 110 -12.71 30.20 -66.55
C GLU A 110 -13.32 28.88 -67.05
N ASN A 111 -12.92 28.39 -68.23
CA ASN A 111 -13.50 27.19 -68.84
C ASN A 111 -12.91 25.88 -68.31
N ASP A 112 -11.58 25.83 -68.10
CA ASP A 112 -10.90 24.63 -67.65
C ASP A 112 -10.30 24.76 -66.25
N GLY A 113 -10.23 25.97 -65.66
CA GLY A 113 -9.64 26.22 -64.35
C GLY A 113 -8.11 26.01 -64.31
N ASP A 114 -7.45 25.96 -65.47
CA ASP A 114 -5.99 25.96 -65.58
C ASP A 114 -5.48 27.31 -66.09
N VAL A 115 -4.17 27.52 -66.04
CA VAL A 115 -3.54 28.75 -66.54
C VAL A 115 -3.63 28.84 -68.07
N ASN A 116 -3.90 30.02 -68.60
CA ASN A 116 -4.08 30.23 -70.05
C ASN A 116 -2.88 29.74 -70.89
N LYS A 117 -1.65 30.04 -70.46
CA LYS A 117 -0.41 29.60 -71.12
C LYS A 117 0.18 28.34 -70.50
N LYS A 118 -0.65 27.30 -70.28
CA LYS A 118 -0.28 26.07 -69.57
C LYS A 118 0.90 25.29 -70.17
N ASP A 119 1.08 25.36 -71.49
CA ASP A 119 2.14 24.71 -72.26
C ASP A 119 3.42 25.54 -72.37
N ASN A 120 3.46 26.75 -71.81
CA ASN A 120 4.60 27.64 -71.96
C ASN A 120 5.81 27.20 -71.12
N PHE A 121 6.96 27.08 -71.78
CA PHE A 121 8.23 26.64 -71.17
C PHE A 121 9.14 27.79 -70.70
N ASP A 122 8.80 29.05 -70.98
CA ASP A 122 9.67 30.20 -70.69
C ASP A 122 9.28 30.90 -69.38
N ILE A 123 8.00 30.92 -69.02
CA ILE A 123 7.48 31.69 -67.88
C ILE A 123 8.08 31.18 -66.56
N SER A 124 8.05 29.86 -66.33
CA SER A 124 8.61 29.26 -65.11
C SER A 124 10.12 29.52 -65.01
N PRO A 125 10.97 29.17 -66.00
CA PRO A 125 12.40 29.44 -65.92
C PRO A 125 12.74 30.93 -65.78
N ARG A 126 11.98 31.82 -66.42
CA ARG A 126 12.20 33.26 -66.31
C ARG A 126 11.97 33.77 -64.88
N ILE A 127 10.90 33.34 -64.22
CA ILE A 127 10.54 33.82 -62.88
C ILE A 127 11.33 33.05 -61.81
N MET A 128 11.33 31.73 -61.89
CA MET A 128 11.87 30.84 -60.86
C MET A 128 13.39 30.70 -60.92
N ILE A 129 13.98 30.55 -62.11
CA ILE A 129 15.43 30.36 -62.28
C ILE A 129 16.12 31.71 -62.45
N LYS A 130 15.82 32.43 -63.55
CA LYS A 130 16.49 33.71 -63.87
C LYS A 130 16.14 34.80 -62.85
N GLY A 131 14.90 34.83 -62.37
CA GLY A 131 14.45 35.72 -61.30
C GLY A 131 14.89 35.31 -59.88
N GLY A 132 15.53 34.15 -59.72
CA GLY A 132 16.08 33.69 -58.45
C GLY A 132 15.05 33.19 -57.42
N LYS A 133 13.76 33.16 -57.74
CA LYS A 133 12.68 32.77 -56.81
C LYS A 133 12.74 31.32 -56.35
N ALA A 134 13.22 30.39 -57.19
CA ALA A 134 13.43 28.99 -56.80
C ALA A 134 14.54 28.85 -55.74
N LYS A 135 15.61 29.64 -55.87
CA LYS A 135 16.70 29.68 -54.89
C LYS A 135 16.24 30.29 -53.58
N GLU A 136 15.45 31.37 -53.65
CA GLU A 136 14.83 31.98 -52.47
C GLU A 136 13.88 30.99 -51.77
N LEU A 137 13.06 30.27 -52.54
CA LEU A 137 12.18 29.22 -52.02
C LEU A 137 12.97 28.13 -51.31
N LYS A 138 14.05 27.65 -51.93
CA LYS A 138 14.93 26.63 -51.34
C LYS A 138 15.53 27.10 -50.02
N LEU A 139 15.98 28.35 -49.94
CA LEU A 139 16.49 28.94 -48.69
C LEU A 139 15.41 28.99 -47.60
N LYS A 140 14.21 29.46 -47.92
CA LYS A 140 13.09 29.51 -46.97
C LYS A 140 12.67 28.13 -46.48
N ILE A 141 12.72 27.11 -47.35
CA ILE A 141 12.47 25.72 -46.94
C ILE A 141 13.55 25.24 -45.95
N ASN A 142 14.84 25.48 -46.23
CA ASN A 142 15.93 25.09 -45.33
C ASN A 142 15.88 25.82 -43.97
N GLU A 143 15.49 27.10 -43.98
CA GLU A 143 15.24 27.90 -42.76
C GLU A 143 14.08 27.32 -41.96
N PHE A 144 12.97 26.98 -42.63
CA PHE A 144 11.84 26.30 -42.03
C PHE A 144 12.29 24.98 -41.37
N GLU A 145 12.98 24.09 -42.10
CA GLU A 145 13.46 22.82 -41.54
C GLU A 145 14.34 23.01 -40.30
N SER A 146 15.21 24.02 -40.32
CA SER A 146 16.11 24.35 -39.20
C SER A 146 15.33 24.90 -38.00
N SER A 147 14.36 25.79 -38.24
CA SER A 147 13.50 26.35 -37.19
C SER A 147 12.66 25.25 -36.52
N ILE A 148 12.07 24.34 -37.30
CA ILE A 148 11.28 23.23 -36.77
C ILE A 148 12.15 22.27 -35.97
N LYS A 149 13.36 21.93 -36.45
CA LYS A 149 14.31 21.10 -35.68
C LYS A 149 14.59 21.69 -34.30
N SER A 150 14.69 23.02 -34.17
CA SER A 150 14.92 23.67 -32.87
C SER A 150 13.73 23.56 -31.90
N LEU A 151 12.51 23.38 -32.42
CA LEU A 151 11.27 23.26 -31.63
C LEU A 151 10.94 21.81 -31.23
N LEU A 152 11.65 20.83 -31.79
CA LEU A 152 11.44 19.41 -31.53
C LEU A 152 12.46 18.83 -30.56
N ASP A 153 12.01 17.92 -29.71
CA ASP A 153 12.87 17.16 -28.80
C ASP A 153 13.60 16.02 -29.54
N ASP A 154 14.68 15.47 -28.99
CA ASP A 154 15.50 14.46 -29.68
C ASP A 154 14.73 13.18 -30.06
N SER A 155 13.75 12.77 -29.25
CA SER A 155 12.86 11.66 -29.59
C SER A 155 11.90 11.97 -30.74
N GLU A 156 11.57 13.24 -30.97
CA GLU A 156 10.67 13.67 -32.05
C GLU A 156 11.47 13.82 -33.35
N ARG A 157 12.67 14.41 -33.26
CA ARG A 157 13.62 14.57 -34.38
C ARG A 157 13.98 13.25 -35.07
N SER A 158 14.06 12.16 -34.30
CA SER A 158 14.40 10.83 -34.84
C SER A 158 13.24 10.12 -35.54
N LYS A 159 11.99 10.54 -35.29
CA LYS A 159 10.78 9.87 -35.80
C LYS A 159 10.10 10.61 -36.94
N ILE A 160 10.35 11.91 -37.06
CA ILE A 160 9.66 12.77 -38.02
C ILE A 160 10.64 13.14 -39.13
N ASN A 161 10.29 12.77 -40.37
CA ASN A 161 11.02 13.28 -41.53
C ASN A 161 10.52 14.68 -41.87
N ILE A 162 11.38 15.68 -41.70
CA ILE A 162 11.07 17.11 -41.94
C ILE A 162 11.61 17.54 -43.32
N THR A 163 12.32 16.65 -44.01
CA THR A 163 13.00 16.97 -45.27
C THR A 163 11.98 17.20 -46.39
N LEU A 164 11.86 18.44 -46.85
CA LEU A 164 10.96 18.83 -47.94
C LEU A 164 11.67 18.89 -49.30
N ILE A 165 12.99 19.07 -49.30
CA ILE A 165 13.84 19.08 -50.51
C ILE A 165 14.52 17.71 -50.66
N GLN A 166 14.31 17.09 -51.81
CA GLN A 166 15.11 15.94 -52.23
C GLN A 166 16.05 16.40 -53.34
N GLU A 167 17.35 16.35 -53.08
CA GLU A 167 18.34 16.73 -54.09
C GLU A 167 18.34 15.69 -55.23
N PRO A 168 18.26 16.13 -56.50
CA PRO A 168 18.30 15.23 -57.65
C PRO A 168 19.55 14.35 -57.69
N GLY A 169 19.37 13.12 -58.16
CA GLY A 169 20.47 12.19 -58.44
C GLY A 169 21.31 12.61 -59.65
N LYS A 170 22.43 11.90 -59.89
CA LYS A 170 23.22 12.10 -61.11
C LYS A 170 22.40 11.63 -62.32
N GLN A 171 22.23 12.50 -63.32
CA GLN A 171 21.60 12.10 -64.58
C GLN A 171 22.50 11.16 -65.40
N LYS A 172 21.89 10.41 -66.34
CA LYS A 172 22.61 9.54 -67.30
C LYS A 172 23.64 10.30 -68.16
N SER A 173 23.47 11.60 -68.34
CA SER A 173 24.39 12.49 -69.07
C SER A 173 25.62 12.95 -68.25
N GLY A 174 25.74 12.58 -66.98
CA GLY A 174 26.84 12.98 -66.09
C GLY A 174 26.72 14.39 -65.48
N ALA A 175 25.81 15.23 -65.98
CA ALA A 175 25.52 16.54 -65.40
C ALA A 175 24.70 16.43 -64.10
N ARG A 176 25.05 17.24 -63.08
CA ARG A 176 24.22 17.47 -61.90
C ARG A 176 23.22 18.58 -62.23
N VAL A 177 21.94 18.23 -62.28
CA VAL A 177 20.86 19.23 -62.32
C VAL A 177 20.60 19.67 -60.88
N THR A 178 20.34 20.95 -60.63
CA THR A 178 19.99 21.44 -59.29
C THR A 178 18.50 21.18 -59.02
N TRP A 179 18.10 21.12 -57.75
CA TRP A 179 16.69 21.00 -57.38
C TRP A 179 15.80 22.07 -58.05
N GLU A 180 16.32 23.29 -58.14
CA GLU A 180 15.65 24.42 -58.79
C GLU A 180 15.37 24.14 -60.27
N GLU A 181 16.40 23.69 -61.01
CA GLU A 181 16.30 23.39 -62.43
C GLU A 181 15.39 22.17 -62.70
N GLU A 182 15.42 21.15 -61.85
CA GLU A 182 14.56 19.97 -61.99
C GLU A 182 13.08 20.29 -61.76
N ASN A 183 12.75 21.27 -60.91
CA ASN A 183 11.36 21.60 -60.59
C ASN A 183 10.81 22.76 -61.42
N PHE A 184 11.66 23.68 -61.90
CA PHE A 184 11.24 24.92 -62.56
C PHE A 184 12.05 25.34 -63.79
N GLY A 185 13.08 24.57 -64.17
CA GLY A 185 14.00 24.87 -65.26
C GLY A 185 13.48 24.62 -66.67
N GLU A 186 14.38 24.72 -67.64
CA GLU A 186 14.06 24.62 -69.07
C GLU A 186 13.38 23.28 -69.41
N GLY A 187 12.34 23.32 -70.24
CA GLY A 187 11.57 22.14 -70.63
C GLY A 187 10.44 21.74 -69.66
N ILE A 188 10.23 22.50 -68.59
CA ILE A 188 9.10 22.32 -67.67
C ILE A 188 7.97 23.29 -68.05
N PRO A 189 6.80 22.80 -68.48
CA PRO A 189 5.68 23.66 -68.84
C PRO A 189 5.08 24.31 -67.59
N LEU A 190 4.47 25.49 -67.74
CA LEU A 190 3.92 26.28 -66.64
C LEU A 190 2.97 25.51 -65.72
N THR A 191 2.09 24.66 -66.29
CA THR A 191 1.16 23.83 -65.49
C THR A 191 1.90 22.81 -64.61
N ALA A 192 3.05 22.28 -65.08
CA ALA A 192 3.88 21.36 -64.30
C ALA A 192 4.62 22.10 -63.17
N ALA A 193 5.11 23.32 -63.42
CA ALA A 193 5.70 24.17 -62.38
C ALA A 193 4.70 24.49 -61.26
N LEU A 194 3.45 24.84 -61.60
CA LEU A 194 2.37 25.05 -60.63
C LEU A 194 2.02 23.76 -59.87
N THR A 195 2.03 22.61 -60.55
CA THR A 195 1.84 21.29 -59.93
C THR A 195 2.94 21.00 -58.91
N ASN A 196 4.20 21.32 -59.23
CA ASN A 196 5.32 21.16 -58.31
C ASN A 196 5.19 22.05 -57.07
N LEU A 197 4.72 23.30 -57.20
CA LEU A 197 4.43 24.16 -56.04
C LEU A 197 3.31 23.57 -55.18
N SER A 198 2.21 23.11 -55.77
CA SER A 198 1.14 22.43 -55.03
C SER A 198 1.66 21.18 -54.31
N ARG A 199 2.51 20.37 -54.94
CA ARG A 199 3.16 19.21 -54.31
C ARG A 199 3.95 19.62 -53.06
N ILE A 200 4.74 20.70 -53.14
CA ILE A 200 5.52 21.22 -52.01
C ILE A 200 4.60 21.72 -50.90
N GLN A 201 3.53 22.46 -51.22
CA GLN A 201 2.53 22.91 -50.24
C GLN A 201 1.86 21.72 -49.53
N THR A 202 1.45 20.70 -50.27
CA THR A 202 0.84 19.49 -49.69
C THR A 202 1.81 18.76 -48.76
N ASN A 203 3.07 18.60 -49.17
CA ASN A 203 4.10 17.98 -48.33
C ASN A 203 4.37 18.80 -47.06
N LEU A 204 4.34 20.13 -47.15
CA LEU A 204 4.49 21.03 -46.00
C LEU A 204 3.37 20.82 -44.97
N ILE A 205 2.10 20.83 -45.41
CA ILE A 205 0.96 20.62 -44.50
C ILE A 205 0.93 19.19 -43.95
N ALA A 206 1.25 18.17 -44.75
CA ALA A 206 1.36 16.80 -44.25
C ALA A 206 2.46 16.66 -43.18
N THR A 207 3.58 17.36 -43.36
CA THR A 207 4.66 17.44 -42.37
C THR A 207 4.19 18.15 -41.09
N GLU A 208 3.45 19.25 -41.22
CA GLU A 208 2.81 19.94 -40.10
C GLU A 208 1.91 19.00 -39.31
N ALA A 209 1.01 18.27 -39.99
CA ALA A 209 0.08 17.35 -39.34
C ALA A 209 0.80 16.27 -38.51
N ASN A 210 1.89 15.70 -39.06
CA ASN A 210 2.71 14.72 -38.35
C ASN A 210 3.42 15.31 -37.14
N ILE A 211 3.97 16.53 -37.26
CA ILE A 211 4.62 17.23 -36.15
C ILE A 211 3.61 17.54 -35.04
N ILE A 212 2.47 18.14 -35.39
CA ILE A 212 1.44 18.51 -34.41
C ILE A 212 0.91 17.27 -33.71
N LYS A 213 0.65 16.18 -34.44
CA LYS A 213 0.22 14.91 -33.86
C LYS A 213 1.24 14.37 -32.85
N SER A 214 2.54 14.47 -33.15
CA SER A 214 3.60 14.06 -32.23
C SER A 214 3.67 14.96 -30.98
N ILE A 215 3.67 16.28 -31.17
CA ILE A 215 3.78 17.24 -30.06
C ILE A 215 2.57 17.10 -29.13
N LEU A 216 1.35 17.15 -29.66
CA LEU A 216 0.12 17.04 -28.87
C LEU A 216 -0.02 15.65 -28.23
N GLY A 217 0.44 14.59 -28.91
CA GLY A 217 0.46 13.23 -28.38
C GLY A 217 1.38 13.03 -27.17
N ASN A 218 2.34 13.93 -26.92
CA ASN A 218 3.13 13.89 -25.68
C ASN A 218 2.27 14.06 -24.42
N MET A 219 1.08 14.66 -24.56
CA MET A 219 0.14 14.79 -23.46
C MET A 219 -0.42 13.44 -22.99
N ASP A 220 -0.40 12.41 -23.82
CA ASP A 220 -0.88 11.08 -23.44
C ASP A 220 0.20 10.20 -22.79
N LYS A 221 1.45 10.68 -22.72
CA LYS A 221 2.53 9.98 -22.02
C LYS A 221 2.32 10.13 -20.51
N ALA A 222 2.28 8.98 -19.82
CA ALA A 222 2.23 8.94 -18.36
C ALA A 222 3.50 9.56 -17.77
N VAL A 223 3.35 10.71 -17.14
CA VAL A 223 4.40 11.28 -16.31
C VAL A 223 4.03 11.00 -14.86
N VAL A 224 4.66 9.98 -14.27
CA VAL A 224 4.63 9.77 -12.82
C VAL A 224 5.63 10.75 -12.21
N ASN A 225 5.16 11.92 -11.78
CA ASN A 225 5.98 12.87 -11.06
C ASN A 225 6.04 12.46 -9.59
N LEU A 226 7.06 11.69 -9.23
CA LEU A 226 7.35 11.39 -7.83
C LEU A 226 7.97 12.63 -7.19
N ASP A 227 7.19 13.35 -6.37
CA ASP A 227 7.59 14.61 -5.74
C ASP A 227 7.68 14.53 -4.21
N GLN A 228 7.13 13.49 -3.60
CA GLN A 228 7.16 13.25 -2.16
C GLN A 228 7.97 11.99 -1.86
N PHE A 229 8.96 12.10 -0.97
CA PHE A 229 9.78 10.96 -0.54
C PHE A 229 9.67 10.78 0.97
N SER A 230 9.51 9.54 1.42
CA SER A 230 9.39 9.21 2.84
C SER A 230 10.18 7.95 3.14
N ALA A 231 11.07 7.98 4.13
CA ALA A 231 11.61 6.76 4.70
C ALA A 231 10.51 6.09 5.53
N VAL A 232 10.32 4.77 5.35
CA VAL A 232 9.32 3.98 6.06
C VAL A 232 10.01 2.76 6.65
N ALA A 233 9.69 2.46 7.91
CA ALA A 233 10.07 1.22 8.57
C ALA A 233 8.81 0.38 8.82
N VAL A 234 8.84 -0.88 8.40
CA VAL A 234 7.74 -1.83 8.58
C VAL A 234 8.21 -2.98 9.44
N ALA A 235 7.61 -3.14 10.62
CA ALA A 235 7.88 -4.23 11.54
C ALA A 235 6.68 -5.19 11.54
N PRO A 236 6.89 -6.52 11.45
CA PRO A 236 5.81 -7.51 11.38
C PRO A 236 5.07 -7.69 12.72
N SER A 237 5.59 -7.19 13.83
CA SER A 237 4.93 -7.19 15.14
C SER A 237 5.27 -5.92 15.91
N SER A 238 4.28 -5.34 16.59
CA SER A 238 4.43 -4.21 17.51
C SER A 238 4.77 -4.62 18.95
N TYR A 239 4.76 -5.92 19.28
CA TYR A 239 5.06 -6.43 20.62
C TYR A 239 6.20 -7.47 20.55
N ILE A 240 7.20 -7.33 21.41
CA ILE A 240 8.33 -8.24 21.56
C ILE A 240 8.56 -8.59 23.03
N ILE A 241 8.95 -9.84 23.29
CA ILE A 241 9.36 -10.30 24.62
C ILE A 241 10.88 -10.22 24.71
N GLN A 242 11.40 -9.84 25.89
CA GLN A 242 12.83 -9.76 26.15
C GLN A 242 13.55 -11.06 25.75
N GLY A 243 14.62 -10.93 24.94
CA GLY A 243 15.38 -12.06 24.39
C GLY A 243 14.98 -12.47 22.96
N GLN A 244 13.86 -11.97 22.43
CA GLN A 244 13.51 -12.16 21.01
C GLN A 244 14.23 -11.13 20.12
N PRO A 245 14.73 -11.54 18.93
CA PRO A 245 15.32 -10.61 17.97
C PRO A 245 14.24 -9.73 17.33
N TYR A 246 14.44 -8.41 17.37
CA TYR A 246 13.60 -7.45 16.64
C TYR A 246 14.08 -7.34 15.19
N LYS A 247 13.15 -7.46 14.23
CA LYS A 247 13.41 -7.31 12.80
C LYS A 247 12.40 -6.34 12.19
N ALA A 248 12.88 -5.39 11.38
CA ALA A 248 12.05 -4.47 10.62
C ALA A 248 12.68 -4.24 9.24
N GLU A 249 11.85 -4.04 8.23
CA GLU A 249 12.27 -3.65 6.89
C GLU A 249 12.27 -2.12 6.80
N VAL A 250 13.35 -1.53 6.29
CA VAL A 250 13.48 -0.08 6.13
C VAL A 250 13.71 0.22 4.66
N PHE A 251 12.85 1.04 4.07
CA PHE A 251 12.93 1.40 2.66
C PHE A 251 12.45 2.84 2.42
N LEU A 252 12.88 3.39 1.29
CA LEU A 252 12.45 4.71 0.81
C LEU A 252 11.21 4.54 -0.06
N THR A 253 10.14 5.23 0.27
CA THR A 253 8.94 5.33 -0.56
C THR A 253 8.88 6.67 -1.26
N ALA A 254 8.29 6.67 -2.46
CA ALA A 254 8.01 7.87 -3.21
C ALA A 254 6.53 7.89 -3.60
N SER A 255 5.90 9.05 -3.53
CA SER A 255 4.50 9.28 -3.90
C SER A 255 4.36 10.58 -4.69
N ASP A 256 3.27 10.71 -5.43
CA ASP A 256 2.86 11.93 -6.13
C ASP A 256 1.82 12.66 -5.29
N SER A 257 2.11 13.90 -4.88
CA SER A 257 1.21 14.75 -4.08
C SER A 257 -0.12 15.07 -4.76
N LYS A 258 -0.18 14.97 -6.10
CA LYS A 258 -1.36 15.24 -6.91
C LYS A 258 -2.17 14.00 -7.25
N SER A 259 -1.64 12.80 -6.96
CA SER A 259 -2.34 11.54 -7.17
C SER A 259 -3.20 11.17 -5.95
N SER A 260 -4.44 10.76 -6.21
CA SER A 260 -5.38 10.27 -5.18
C SER A 260 -5.66 8.79 -5.40
N PRO A 261 -4.78 7.87 -4.93
CA PRO A 261 -5.01 6.44 -5.06
C PRO A 261 -6.18 5.98 -4.18
N ASN A 262 -6.91 4.96 -4.62
CA ASN A 262 -7.93 4.32 -3.78
C ASN A 262 -7.23 3.32 -2.86
N ILE A 263 -7.24 3.61 -1.55
CA ILE A 263 -6.61 2.75 -0.53
C ILE A 263 -7.71 2.10 0.29
N SER A 264 -7.63 0.78 0.50
CA SER A 264 -8.53 0.04 1.38
C SER A 264 -7.77 -0.95 2.26
N VAL A 265 -8.34 -1.27 3.42
CA VAL A 265 -7.84 -2.32 4.32
C VAL A 265 -8.98 -3.29 4.59
N ASN A 266 -8.74 -4.58 4.35
CA ASN A 266 -9.74 -5.65 4.50
C ASN A 266 -11.09 -5.33 3.82
N GLY A 267 -11.07 -4.63 2.69
CA GLY A 267 -12.26 -4.24 1.91
C GLY A 267 -12.86 -2.87 2.26
N ASN A 268 -12.46 -2.23 3.37
CA ASN A 268 -12.95 -0.92 3.76
C ASN A 268 -12.04 0.19 3.24
N SER A 269 -12.60 1.18 2.53
CA SER A 269 -11.83 2.31 1.99
C SER A 269 -11.33 3.23 3.11
N LEU A 270 -10.09 3.71 2.97
CA LEU A 270 -9.47 4.64 3.91
C LEU A 270 -9.56 6.08 3.40
N VAL A 271 -9.58 7.02 4.34
CA VAL A 271 -9.36 8.43 4.03
C VAL A 271 -7.88 8.61 3.69
N VAL A 272 -7.62 9.14 2.49
CA VAL A 272 -6.28 9.41 1.98
C VAL A 272 -5.94 10.87 2.21
N GLN A 273 -4.83 11.14 2.90
CA GLN A 273 -4.26 12.46 3.10
C GLN A 273 -2.82 12.46 2.62
N ASN A 274 -2.45 13.38 1.71
CA ASN A 274 -1.11 13.47 1.14
C ASN A 274 -0.59 12.13 0.57
N GLY A 275 -1.43 11.39 -0.15
CA GLY A 275 -1.09 10.07 -0.71
C GLY A 275 -0.99 8.93 0.31
N LYS A 276 -1.30 9.18 1.59
CA LYS A 276 -1.23 8.18 2.68
C LYS A 276 -2.64 7.87 3.21
N GLY A 277 -3.00 6.59 3.26
CA GLY A 277 -4.22 6.13 3.92
C GLY A 277 -3.99 5.91 5.41
N ILE A 278 -4.81 6.52 6.27
CA ILE A 278 -4.72 6.31 7.73
C ILE A 278 -5.63 5.16 8.12
N TYR A 279 -5.02 4.06 8.58
CA TYR A 279 -5.76 2.94 9.17
C TYR A 279 -5.80 3.09 10.69
N SER A 280 -7.00 3.10 11.26
CA SER A 280 -7.22 3.15 12.70
C SER A 280 -8.36 2.21 13.08
N ILE A 281 -8.15 1.38 14.10
CA ILE A 281 -9.18 0.51 14.66
C ILE A 281 -9.19 0.59 16.17
N SER A 282 -10.38 0.41 16.76
CA SER A 282 -10.55 0.33 18.21
C SER A 282 -9.99 -1.01 18.72
N SER A 283 -9.14 -0.94 19.75
CA SER A 283 -8.50 -2.11 20.39
C SER A 283 -9.36 -2.72 21.50
N ALA A 284 -10.67 -2.88 21.27
CA ALA A 284 -11.61 -3.34 22.29
C ALA A 284 -11.48 -4.84 22.61
N THR A 285 -11.04 -5.65 21.64
CA THR A 285 -10.93 -7.11 21.78
C THR A 285 -9.47 -7.52 21.93
N GLU A 286 -9.18 -8.33 22.94
CA GLU A 286 -7.87 -8.95 23.13
C GLU A 286 -7.53 -9.92 21.99
N GLY A 287 -6.22 -10.15 21.80
CA GLY A 287 -5.70 -11.14 20.88
C GLY A 287 -4.84 -10.56 19.76
N ILE A 288 -4.51 -11.42 18.81
CA ILE A 288 -3.71 -11.06 17.63
C ILE A 288 -4.66 -10.63 16.53
N HIS A 289 -4.50 -9.40 16.07
CA HIS A 289 -5.26 -8.82 14.96
C HIS A 289 -4.39 -8.78 13.72
N ARG A 290 -4.95 -9.17 12.57
CA ARG A 290 -4.26 -9.22 11.28
C ARG A 290 -4.96 -8.32 10.27
N TRP A 291 -4.18 -7.69 9.41
CA TRP A 291 -4.72 -6.85 8.35
C TRP A 291 -3.79 -6.80 7.13
N SER A 292 -4.38 -6.53 5.98
CA SER A 292 -3.67 -6.26 4.73
C SER A 292 -4.29 -5.08 4.01
N GLY A 293 -3.44 -4.25 3.41
CA GLY A 293 -3.83 -3.10 2.60
C GLY A 293 -3.84 -3.42 1.11
N LEU A 294 -4.75 -2.78 0.40
CA LEU A 294 -4.86 -2.77 -1.06
C LEU A 294 -4.83 -1.33 -1.55
N ILE A 295 -3.93 -1.03 -2.47
CA ILE A 295 -3.80 0.27 -3.12
C ILE A 295 -4.12 0.09 -4.60
N LYS A 296 -5.11 0.82 -5.11
CA LYS A 296 -5.45 0.87 -6.53
C LYS A 296 -5.07 2.23 -7.11
N VAL A 297 -4.19 2.20 -8.12
CA VAL A 297 -3.72 3.39 -8.83
C VAL A 297 -4.31 3.39 -10.24
N LYS A 298 -5.03 4.46 -10.60
CA LYS A 298 -5.53 4.65 -11.96
C LYS A 298 -4.35 5.01 -12.88
N GLN A 299 -4.16 4.24 -13.94
CA GLN A 299 -3.17 4.46 -14.99
C GLN A 299 -3.73 5.45 -16.03
N THR A 300 -2.84 5.99 -16.89
CA THR A 300 -3.23 6.94 -17.93
C THR A 300 -4.12 6.36 -19.03
N ASP A 301 -4.07 5.04 -19.22
CA ASP A 301 -4.97 4.30 -20.11
C ASP A 301 -6.37 4.08 -19.50
N GLY A 302 -6.61 4.58 -18.29
CA GLY A 302 -7.86 4.43 -17.56
C GLY A 302 -7.99 3.13 -16.76
N THR A 303 -7.04 2.18 -16.89
CA THR A 303 -7.03 0.93 -16.14
C THR A 303 -6.54 1.13 -14.71
N PHE A 304 -6.85 0.19 -13.80
CA PHE A 304 -6.36 0.21 -12.43
C PHE A 304 -5.28 -0.83 -12.23
N LYS A 305 -4.17 -0.40 -11.63
CA LYS A 305 -3.12 -1.31 -11.15
C LYS A 305 -3.23 -1.47 -9.64
N GLU A 306 -3.15 -2.71 -9.18
CA GLU A 306 -3.32 -3.06 -7.77
C GLU A 306 -1.98 -3.41 -7.11
N TYR A 307 -1.78 -2.92 -5.89
CA TYR A 307 -0.62 -3.20 -5.04
C TYR A 307 -1.12 -3.64 -3.67
N ARG A 308 -0.62 -4.77 -3.17
CA ARG A 308 -1.00 -5.30 -1.84
C ARG A 308 0.17 -5.20 -0.89
N THR A 309 -0.11 -4.82 0.35
CA THR A 309 0.88 -4.89 1.43
C THR A 309 1.09 -6.34 1.86
N ALA A 310 2.24 -6.64 2.46
CA ALA A 310 2.39 -7.85 3.27
C ALA A 310 1.36 -7.84 4.42
N GLU A 311 0.94 -9.03 4.86
CA GLU A 311 0.08 -9.16 6.05
C GLU A 311 0.82 -8.59 7.27
N GLN A 312 0.18 -7.67 7.97
CA GLN A 312 0.68 -7.09 9.22
C GLN A 312 -0.16 -7.61 10.38
N GLN A 313 0.46 -7.72 11.56
CA GLN A 313 -0.24 -8.11 12.77
C GLN A 313 0.14 -7.22 13.95
N PHE A 314 -0.81 -7.03 14.86
CA PHE A 314 -0.56 -6.39 16.15
C PHE A 314 -1.31 -7.13 17.25
N GLN A 315 -0.78 -7.09 18.48
CA GLN A 315 -1.36 -7.77 19.63
C GLN A 315 -1.98 -6.76 20.59
N VAL A 316 -3.24 -6.99 20.96
CA VAL A 316 -3.94 -6.26 22.02
C VAL A 316 -3.95 -7.13 23.27
N SER A 317 -3.42 -6.58 24.36
CA SER A 317 -3.41 -7.24 25.67
C SER A 317 -4.10 -6.35 26.70
N ARG A 318 -4.80 -6.95 27.66
CA ARG A 318 -5.30 -6.20 28.82
C ARG A 318 -4.14 -5.57 29.60
N PRO A 319 -4.24 -4.29 30.00
CA PRO A 319 -3.37 -3.74 31.02
C PRO A 319 -3.47 -4.63 32.27
N SER A 320 -2.34 -5.13 32.75
CA SER A 320 -2.29 -5.93 33.98
C SER A 320 -1.20 -5.39 34.89
N ALA A 321 -1.54 -5.21 36.15
CA ALA A 321 -0.61 -4.91 37.22
C ALA A 321 -0.66 -6.08 38.21
N VAL A 322 0.51 -6.64 38.53
CA VAL A 322 0.60 -7.74 39.48
C VAL A 322 0.91 -7.17 40.85
N VAL A 323 -0.08 -7.19 41.75
CA VAL A 323 0.08 -6.77 43.15
C VAL A 323 0.15 -8.02 44.02
N ASN A 324 1.34 -8.33 44.54
CA ASN A 324 1.56 -9.51 45.37
C ASN A 324 1.88 -9.11 46.82
N ALA A 325 1.13 -9.65 47.77
CA ALA A 325 1.43 -9.51 49.19
C ALA A 325 2.61 -10.41 49.58
N LYS A 326 3.80 -9.83 49.78
CA LYS A 326 5.05 -10.58 50.02
C LYS A 326 5.00 -11.55 51.21
N LYS A 327 4.18 -11.28 52.25
CA LYS A 327 4.03 -12.15 53.42
C LYS A 327 2.95 -13.23 53.27
N MET A 328 2.20 -13.23 52.18
CA MET A 328 1.13 -14.22 51.89
C MET A 328 1.58 -15.39 51.02
N ASN A 329 2.87 -15.48 50.65
CA ASN A 329 3.45 -16.63 49.94
C ASN A 329 3.59 -17.85 50.88
N VAL A 330 2.47 -18.36 51.36
CA VAL A 330 2.37 -19.49 52.29
C VAL A 330 1.46 -20.55 51.68
N LEU A 331 1.87 -21.81 51.78
CA LEU A 331 1.04 -22.97 51.46
C LEU A 331 0.88 -23.80 52.73
N TYR A 332 -0.33 -24.29 52.98
CA TYR A 332 -0.66 -25.08 54.16
C TYR A 332 -0.71 -26.57 53.84
N ILE A 333 -0.08 -27.37 54.71
CA ILE A 333 -0.12 -28.83 54.65
C ILE A 333 -1.53 -29.32 55.03
N GLY A 334 -2.03 -30.35 54.35
CA GLY A 334 -3.31 -30.99 54.69
C GLY A 334 -4.55 -30.33 54.06
N VAL A 335 -4.40 -29.21 53.36
CA VAL A 335 -5.48 -28.54 52.62
C VAL A 335 -5.09 -28.31 51.16
N GLU A 336 -6.10 -28.10 50.31
CA GLU A 336 -5.90 -27.69 48.92
C GLU A 336 -5.55 -26.20 48.86
N ASN A 337 -4.42 -25.86 48.25
CA ASN A 337 -3.97 -24.47 48.13
C ASN A 337 -4.20 -23.97 46.70
N PRO A 338 -5.30 -23.23 46.43
CA PRO A 338 -5.56 -22.69 45.09
C PRO A 338 -4.62 -21.52 44.78
N ILE A 339 -4.07 -21.49 43.57
CA ILE A 339 -3.25 -20.39 43.06
C ILE A 339 -3.68 -20.03 41.64
N ASN A 340 -3.56 -18.73 41.32
CA ASN A 340 -3.78 -18.20 39.98
C ASN A 340 -2.45 -17.78 39.37
N VAL A 341 -2.17 -18.25 38.16
CA VAL A 341 -0.95 -17.93 37.41
C VAL A 341 -1.32 -17.22 36.12
N SER A 342 -0.74 -16.05 35.92
CA SER A 342 -0.89 -15.27 34.68
C SER A 342 0.45 -14.63 34.32
N ALA A 343 0.66 -14.44 33.03
CA ALA A 343 1.83 -13.75 32.49
C ALA A 343 1.34 -12.72 31.46
N PRO A 344 1.64 -11.42 31.65
CA PRO A 344 1.23 -10.39 30.70
C PRO A 344 1.73 -10.69 29.28
N GLY A 345 0.84 -10.58 28.28
CA GLY A 345 1.15 -10.84 26.88
C GLY A 345 1.27 -12.32 26.48
N ILE A 346 1.04 -13.26 27.40
CA ILE A 346 1.11 -14.71 27.14
C ILE A 346 -0.27 -15.33 27.41
N PRO A 347 -0.89 -15.98 26.40
CA PRO A 347 -2.16 -16.68 26.57
C PRO A 347 -2.08 -17.79 27.64
N LYS A 348 -3.14 -17.97 28.42
CA LYS A 348 -3.16 -18.90 29.58
C LYS A 348 -2.87 -20.35 29.17
N GLU A 349 -3.31 -20.74 27.99
CA GLU A 349 -3.10 -22.06 27.39
C GLU A 349 -1.62 -22.34 27.03
N LYS A 350 -0.80 -21.30 26.88
CA LYS A 350 0.64 -21.42 26.61
C LYS A 350 1.48 -21.42 27.89
N ILE A 351 0.86 -21.23 29.05
CA ILE A 351 1.55 -21.24 30.35
C ILE A 351 1.65 -22.67 30.86
N LYS A 352 2.87 -23.09 31.18
CA LYS A 352 3.19 -24.37 31.81
C LYS A 352 3.79 -24.10 33.19
N VAL A 353 3.15 -24.64 34.22
CA VAL A 353 3.56 -24.48 35.62
C VAL A 353 4.06 -25.82 36.15
N ASN A 354 5.20 -25.80 36.83
CA ASN A 354 5.72 -26.94 37.55
C ASN A 354 6.15 -26.51 38.96
N MET A 355 6.35 -27.50 39.84
CA MET A 355 6.79 -27.23 41.20
C MET A 355 7.79 -28.27 41.71
N THR A 356 8.53 -27.91 42.76
CA THR A 356 9.35 -28.83 43.54
C THR A 356 8.84 -28.93 44.97
N GLY A 357 8.89 -30.11 45.60
CA GLY A 357 8.52 -30.31 47.00
C GLY A 357 7.01 -30.45 47.28
N GLY A 358 6.22 -30.86 46.29
CA GLY A 358 4.80 -31.13 46.42
C GLY A 358 4.20 -31.61 45.08
N SER A 359 2.87 -31.56 44.97
CA SER A 359 2.15 -31.84 43.72
C SER A 359 1.26 -30.67 43.33
N LEU A 360 1.13 -30.48 42.02
CA LEU A 360 0.34 -29.41 41.41
C LEU A 360 -0.49 -30.00 40.29
N HIS A 361 -1.78 -29.66 40.27
CA HIS A 361 -2.70 -30.03 39.19
C HIS A 361 -3.59 -28.83 38.83
N GLY A 362 -4.03 -28.78 37.58
CA GLY A 362 -4.78 -27.66 37.03
C GLY A 362 -4.27 -27.26 35.66
N SER A 363 -4.94 -26.30 35.04
CA SER A 363 -4.62 -25.78 33.72
C SER A 363 -5.24 -24.39 33.52
N ASN A 364 -4.93 -23.74 32.41
CA ASN A 364 -5.53 -22.45 32.03
C ASN A 364 -5.43 -21.36 33.12
N GLY A 365 -4.29 -21.31 33.82
CA GLY A 365 -3.99 -20.29 34.81
C GLY A 365 -4.57 -20.53 36.21
N GLU A 366 -5.29 -21.63 36.43
CA GLU A 366 -5.82 -22.02 37.73
C GLU A 366 -5.21 -23.35 38.17
N TYR A 367 -4.63 -23.38 39.36
CA TYR A 367 -3.91 -24.55 39.86
C TYR A 367 -4.21 -24.79 41.34
N ILE A 368 -4.20 -26.06 41.74
CA ILE A 368 -4.30 -26.49 43.13
C ILE A 368 -2.97 -27.13 43.51
N VAL A 369 -2.41 -26.67 44.62
CA VAL A 369 -1.13 -27.12 45.16
C VAL A 369 -1.34 -27.92 46.44
N LYS A 370 -0.71 -29.09 46.50
CA LYS A 370 -0.64 -29.96 47.68
C LYS A 370 0.80 -30.10 48.13
N VAL A 371 1.03 -29.86 49.42
CA VAL A 371 2.36 -29.88 50.06
C VAL A 371 2.31 -30.75 51.30
N ASN A 372 3.41 -31.48 51.56
CA ASN A 372 3.44 -32.51 52.60
C ASN A 372 4.50 -32.25 53.69
N SER A 373 5.49 -31.40 53.42
CA SER A 373 6.63 -31.19 54.33
C SER A 373 6.87 -29.69 54.57
N PRO A 374 7.11 -29.25 55.81
CA PRO A 374 7.49 -27.88 56.11
C PRO A 374 8.79 -27.49 55.39
N GLY A 375 8.93 -26.21 55.01
CA GLY A 375 10.13 -25.71 54.34
C GLY A 375 9.80 -24.69 53.25
N LEU A 376 10.64 -24.65 52.21
CA LEU A 376 10.44 -23.81 51.03
C LEU A 376 10.15 -24.70 49.81
N VAL A 377 9.17 -24.30 49.02
CA VAL A 377 8.85 -24.92 47.73
C VAL A 377 8.92 -23.87 46.62
N LYS A 378 9.35 -24.29 45.43
CA LYS A 378 9.44 -23.42 44.26
C LYS A 378 8.36 -23.77 43.27
N ILE A 379 7.68 -22.75 42.76
CA ILE A 379 6.78 -22.84 41.62
C ILE A 379 7.46 -22.15 40.45
N ASN A 380 7.73 -22.89 39.38
CA ASN A 380 8.31 -22.32 38.16
C ASN A 380 7.24 -22.22 37.08
N VAL A 381 7.20 -21.05 36.45
CA VAL A 381 6.29 -20.72 35.39
C VAL A 381 7.10 -20.59 34.11
N SER A 382 6.73 -21.38 33.11
CA SER A 382 7.30 -21.37 31.77
C SER A 382 6.21 -21.12 30.74
N ALA A 383 6.58 -20.64 29.56
CA ALA A 383 5.67 -20.61 28.43
C ALA A 383 6.34 -21.05 27.15
N GLU A 384 5.49 -21.54 26.25
CA GLU A 384 5.90 -21.91 24.90
C GLU A 384 5.89 -20.67 23.99
N LEU A 385 7.09 -20.19 23.66
CA LEU A 385 7.31 -19.04 22.82
C LEU A 385 8.05 -19.50 21.56
N SER A 386 7.45 -19.28 20.39
CA SER A 386 8.07 -19.61 19.11
C SER A 386 8.57 -21.07 19.01
N GLY A 387 7.80 -22.01 19.55
CA GLY A 387 8.09 -23.46 19.53
C GLY A 387 9.15 -23.92 20.53
N ARG A 388 9.62 -23.05 21.43
CA ARG A 388 10.55 -23.41 22.52
C ARG A 388 9.94 -23.06 23.87
N SER A 389 10.14 -23.92 24.86
CA SER A 389 9.75 -23.63 26.25
C SER A 389 10.79 -22.73 26.89
N GLN A 390 10.37 -21.58 27.41
CA GLN A 390 11.23 -20.64 28.13
C GLN A 390 10.67 -20.40 29.54
N GLN A 391 11.54 -20.46 30.54
CA GLN A 391 11.17 -20.10 31.91
C GLN A 391 10.95 -18.58 32.00
N ILE A 392 9.78 -18.18 32.52
CA ILE A 392 9.38 -16.79 32.69
C ILE A 392 9.68 -16.31 34.11
N SER A 393 9.33 -17.14 35.11
CA SER A 393 9.42 -16.77 36.52
C SER A 393 9.61 -18.00 37.40
N SER A 394 10.22 -17.79 38.56
CA SER A 394 10.30 -18.76 39.66
C SER A 394 9.96 -18.04 40.96
N SER A 395 9.00 -18.58 41.71
CA SER A 395 8.51 -18.00 42.97
C SER A 395 8.64 -19.00 44.11
N GLU A 396 9.17 -18.54 45.24
CA GLU A 396 9.31 -19.33 46.47
C GLU A 396 8.11 -19.15 47.40
N PHE A 397 7.57 -20.27 47.88
CA PHE A 397 6.49 -20.33 48.87
C PHE A 397 6.97 -21.04 50.13
N ARG A 398 6.53 -20.53 51.28
CA ARG A 398 6.78 -21.15 52.59
C ARG A 398 5.70 -22.17 52.87
N VAL A 399 6.09 -23.40 53.17
CA VAL A 399 5.16 -24.44 53.60
C VAL A 399 5.01 -24.39 55.11
N LYS A 400 3.78 -24.17 55.58
CA LYS A 400 3.43 -24.10 57.00
C LYS A 400 2.39 -25.17 57.35
N ARG A 401 2.36 -25.52 58.63
CA ARG A 401 1.27 -26.32 59.20
C ARG A 401 0.04 -25.46 59.40
N ILE A 402 -1.13 -26.10 59.40
CA ILE A 402 -2.38 -25.47 59.82
C ILE A 402 -2.22 -25.06 61.29
N PRO A 403 -2.66 -23.86 61.69
CA PRO A 403 -2.60 -23.46 63.09
C PRO A 403 -3.38 -24.43 63.99
N ASP A 404 -2.96 -24.55 65.25
CA ASP A 404 -3.62 -25.44 66.19
C ASP A 404 -5.07 -24.96 66.46
N PRO A 405 -6.07 -25.86 66.45
CA PRO A 405 -7.44 -25.50 66.77
C PRO A 405 -7.58 -25.25 68.28
N ARG A 406 -8.67 -24.59 68.67
CA ARG A 406 -9.02 -24.42 70.09
C ARG A 406 -10.12 -25.41 70.47
N ALA A 407 -9.89 -26.13 71.56
CA ALA A 407 -10.91 -27.03 72.11
C ALA A 407 -12.05 -26.22 72.73
N LYS A 408 -13.29 -26.61 72.46
CA LYS A 408 -14.51 -25.96 72.96
C LYS A 408 -15.49 -26.95 73.56
N PHE A 409 -16.10 -26.56 74.67
CA PHE A 409 -17.22 -27.26 75.30
C PHE A 409 -18.32 -26.25 75.60
N GLY A 410 -19.55 -26.51 75.15
CA GLY A 410 -20.65 -25.55 75.24
C GLY A 410 -20.34 -24.20 74.56
N GLY A 411 -19.51 -24.21 73.52
CA GLY A 411 -19.06 -23.00 72.81
C GLY A 411 -17.98 -22.18 73.53
N LYS A 412 -17.51 -22.60 74.71
CA LYS A 412 -16.50 -21.91 75.51
C LYS A 412 -15.17 -22.66 75.53
N THR A 413 -14.09 -21.90 75.67
CA THR A 413 -12.71 -22.40 75.85
C THR A 413 -12.25 -22.34 77.32
N GLY A 414 -13.09 -21.79 78.20
CA GLY A 414 -12.87 -21.67 79.63
C GLY A 414 -13.81 -20.62 80.24
N GLY A 415 -13.70 -20.40 81.55
CA GLY A 415 -14.46 -19.38 82.28
C GLY A 415 -15.69 -19.94 83.01
N VAL A 416 -16.79 -19.19 83.03
CA VAL A 416 -18.02 -19.59 83.74
C VAL A 416 -19.08 -20.06 82.75
N LEU A 417 -19.77 -21.16 83.07
CA LEU A 417 -20.89 -21.67 82.28
C LEU A 417 -22.02 -22.14 83.21
N PRO A 418 -23.30 -21.83 82.91
CA PRO A 418 -24.43 -22.30 83.71
C PRO A 418 -24.39 -23.80 83.93
N THR A 419 -24.65 -24.22 85.16
CA THR A 419 -24.64 -25.64 85.54
C THR A 419 -25.51 -26.49 84.59
N VAL A 420 -26.68 -25.97 84.21
CA VAL A 420 -27.59 -26.63 83.25
C VAL A 420 -26.97 -26.75 81.85
N ALA A 421 -26.25 -25.72 81.40
CA ALA A 421 -25.58 -25.72 80.09
C ALA A 421 -24.39 -26.69 80.06
N ILE A 422 -23.65 -26.85 81.16
CA ILE A 422 -22.61 -27.89 81.26
C ILE A 422 -23.24 -29.28 81.17
N LYS A 423 -24.35 -29.50 81.89
CA LYS A 423 -25.07 -30.79 81.92
C LYS A 423 -25.72 -31.17 80.58
N SER A 424 -26.02 -30.19 79.73
CA SER A 424 -26.70 -30.43 78.44
C SER A 424 -25.76 -30.75 77.27
N GLN A 425 -24.44 -30.63 77.45
CA GLN A 425 -23.47 -30.97 76.42
C GLN A 425 -23.01 -32.42 76.57
N ASP A 426 -22.66 -33.06 75.46
CA ASP A 426 -22.14 -34.45 75.46
C ASP A 426 -20.79 -34.58 74.72
N LYS A 427 -20.32 -33.51 74.05
CA LYS A 427 -19.15 -33.54 73.18
C LYS A 427 -18.27 -32.31 73.34
N ILE A 428 -16.97 -32.52 73.09
CA ILE A 428 -15.98 -31.48 72.90
C ILE A 428 -15.75 -31.33 71.40
N PHE A 429 -15.49 -30.10 70.95
CA PHE A 429 -15.17 -29.80 69.55
C PHE A 429 -13.81 -29.11 69.44
N ALA A 430 -13.09 -29.36 68.36
CA ALA A 430 -11.87 -28.62 68.02
C ALA A 430 -12.22 -27.63 66.91
N ASN A 431 -12.21 -26.34 67.23
CA ASN A 431 -12.59 -25.28 66.31
C ASN A 431 -11.38 -24.44 65.94
N LEU A 432 -11.15 -24.27 64.65
CA LEU A 432 -10.13 -23.36 64.13
C LEU A 432 -10.79 -22.01 63.81
N GLU A 433 -10.39 -20.96 64.52
CA GLU A 433 -10.92 -19.60 64.31
C GLU A 433 -9.94 -18.78 63.47
N GLY A 434 -10.46 -18.02 62.50
CA GLY A 434 -9.65 -17.09 61.69
C GLY A 434 -8.71 -17.75 60.69
N PHE A 435 -9.04 -18.97 60.21
CA PHE A 435 -8.30 -19.65 59.15
C PHE A 435 -9.10 -19.69 57.87
N ASP A 436 -8.48 -19.30 56.76
CA ASP A 436 -9.14 -19.07 55.47
C ASP A 436 -9.45 -20.35 54.67
N PHE A 437 -9.03 -21.53 55.17
CA PHE A 437 -9.25 -22.81 54.50
C PHE A 437 -10.22 -23.69 55.30
N ASP A 438 -11.00 -24.52 54.59
CA ASP A 438 -11.83 -25.55 55.22
C ASP A 438 -10.96 -26.68 55.77
N ALA A 439 -10.53 -26.54 57.02
CA ALA A 439 -9.77 -27.53 57.76
C ALA A 439 -10.59 -28.02 58.97
N LYS A 440 -10.79 -29.33 59.07
CA LYS A 440 -11.58 -29.95 60.15
C LYS A 440 -10.68 -30.77 61.06
N PHE A 441 -10.81 -30.54 62.36
CA PHE A 441 -10.10 -31.28 63.39
C PHE A 441 -11.07 -32.18 64.17
N THR A 442 -10.65 -33.41 64.41
CA THR A 442 -11.44 -34.39 65.18
C THR A 442 -10.76 -34.69 66.49
N ILE A 443 -11.45 -34.51 67.62
CA ILE A 443 -10.92 -34.87 68.94
C ILE A 443 -10.83 -36.39 69.07
N THR A 444 -9.65 -36.88 69.42
CA THR A 444 -9.32 -38.31 69.52
C THR A 444 -9.27 -38.80 70.97
N ARG A 445 -8.92 -37.94 71.93
CA ARG A 445 -8.98 -38.24 73.37
C ARG A 445 -9.06 -36.98 74.20
N PHE A 446 -9.57 -37.12 75.42
CA PHE A 446 -9.50 -36.10 76.46
C PHE A 446 -9.65 -36.73 77.86
N THR A 447 -9.29 -35.97 78.88
CA THR A 447 -9.49 -36.29 80.30
C THR A 447 -10.44 -35.28 80.90
N LEU A 448 -11.44 -35.74 81.65
CA LEU A 448 -12.34 -34.91 82.42
C LEU A 448 -11.93 -34.93 83.89
N ILE A 449 -11.70 -33.76 84.47
CA ILE A 449 -11.41 -33.56 85.88
C ILE A 449 -12.53 -32.72 86.47
N ILE A 450 -13.25 -33.27 87.45
CA ILE A 450 -14.32 -32.56 88.17
C ILE A 450 -13.88 -32.37 89.62
N MET A 451 -13.90 -31.13 90.08
CA MET A 451 -13.68 -30.75 91.48
C MET A 451 -14.93 -30.08 92.01
N LYS A 452 -15.67 -30.75 92.90
CA LYS A 452 -16.80 -30.13 93.59
C LYS A 452 -16.31 -29.37 94.83
N PRO A 453 -17.02 -28.33 95.28
CA PRO A 453 -16.65 -27.64 96.52
C PRO A 453 -16.62 -28.63 97.70
N GLY A 454 -15.46 -28.77 98.35
CA GLY A 454 -15.27 -29.65 99.51
C GLY A 454 -15.09 -31.15 99.22
N ASP A 455 -14.93 -31.55 97.95
CA ASP A 455 -14.76 -32.95 97.53
C ASP A 455 -13.41 -33.19 96.84
N ASN A 456 -12.97 -34.44 96.76
CA ASN A 456 -11.79 -34.85 96.01
C ASN A 456 -12.04 -34.75 94.49
N ALA A 457 -10.97 -34.52 93.73
CA ALA A 457 -11.06 -34.46 92.27
C ALA A 457 -11.37 -35.84 91.68
N THR A 458 -12.40 -35.92 90.84
CA THR A 458 -12.67 -37.11 90.02
C THR A 458 -12.02 -36.95 88.66
N VAL A 459 -11.17 -37.90 88.26
CA VAL A 459 -10.47 -37.92 86.96
C VAL A 459 -11.00 -39.07 86.11
N LEU A 460 -11.46 -38.77 84.90
CA LEU A 460 -12.04 -39.75 83.97
C LEU A 460 -11.43 -39.56 82.58
N HIS A 461 -11.25 -40.65 81.83
CA HIS A 461 -10.67 -40.62 80.49
C HIS A 461 -11.69 -40.96 79.41
N ALA A 462 -11.57 -40.33 78.24
CA ALA A 462 -12.41 -40.58 77.08
C ALA A 462 -11.56 -40.80 75.83
N THR A 463 -12.05 -41.72 75.00
CA THR A 463 -11.58 -41.94 73.62
C THR A 463 -12.64 -41.38 72.68
N GLY A 464 -12.22 -40.56 71.72
CA GLY A 464 -13.08 -39.76 70.85
C GLY A 464 -13.48 -38.42 71.46
N ASN A 465 -14.45 -37.78 70.82
CA ASN A 465 -14.90 -36.43 71.18
C ASN A 465 -16.13 -36.40 72.11
N ALA A 466 -16.73 -37.56 72.39
CA ALA A 466 -17.92 -37.69 73.21
C ALA A 466 -17.60 -38.14 74.63
N MET A 467 -18.43 -37.74 75.59
CA MET A 467 -18.30 -38.17 76.97
C MET A 467 -18.66 -39.64 77.16
N THR A 468 -17.97 -40.30 78.08
CA THR A 468 -18.31 -41.67 78.49
C THR A 468 -19.53 -41.68 79.41
N GLY A 469 -20.15 -42.86 79.62
CA GLY A 469 -21.27 -42.98 80.57
C GLY A 469 -20.91 -42.49 81.98
N GLN A 470 -19.70 -42.83 82.45
CA GLN A 470 -19.18 -42.38 83.75
C GLN A 470 -19.03 -40.86 83.81
N MET A 471 -18.54 -40.23 82.74
CA MET A 471 -18.43 -38.76 82.66
C MET A 471 -19.78 -38.08 82.70
N ARG A 472 -20.78 -38.59 81.98
CA ARG A 472 -22.15 -38.05 82.03
C ARG A 472 -22.74 -38.14 83.44
N SER A 473 -22.56 -39.27 84.12
CA SER A 473 -23.01 -39.42 85.51
C SER A 473 -22.27 -38.46 86.46
N ALA A 474 -20.97 -38.25 86.26
CA ALA A 474 -20.18 -37.32 87.06
C ALA A 474 -20.61 -35.86 86.83
N ILE A 475 -20.86 -35.46 85.58
CA ILE A 475 -21.38 -34.14 85.22
C ILE A 475 -22.81 -33.91 85.73
N ALA A 476 -23.70 -34.92 85.66
CA ALA A 476 -25.07 -34.81 86.17
C ALA A 476 -25.10 -34.42 87.66
N ASN A 477 -24.10 -34.86 88.42
CA ASN A 477 -23.97 -34.66 89.86
C ASN A 477 -23.14 -33.43 90.26
N ILE A 478 -22.80 -32.52 89.33
CA ILE A 478 -22.15 -31.24 89.69
C ILE A 478 -23.17 -30.25 90.27
N SER A 479 -22.68 -29.41 91.17
CA SER A 479 -23.39 -28.27 91.77
C SER A 479 -22.71 -26.94 91.39
N PRO A 480 -23.39 -25.79 91.54
CA PRO A 480 -22.76 -24.48 91.42
C PRO A 480 -21.48 -24.39 92.26
N GLY A 481 -20.43 -23.80 91.69
CA GLY A 481 -19.08 -23.75 92.26
C GLY A 481 -18.17 -24.93 91.86
N SER A 482 -18.70 -25.97 91.21
CA SER A 482 -17.87 -27.08 90.71
C SER A 482 -16.94 -26.63 89.58
N ARG A 483 -15.67 -27.03 89.62
CA ARG A 483 -14.74 -26.86 88.49
C ARG A 483 -14.77 -28.09 87.59
N VAL A 484 -15.01 -27.87 86.31
CA VAL A 484 -15.06 -28.88 85.25
C VAL A 484 -13.93 -28.58 84.29
N ILE A 485 -12.89 -29.39 84.31
CA ILE A 485 -11.68 -29.19 83.53
C ILE A 485 -11.57 -30.33 82.51
N PHE A 486 -11.42 -29.97 81.24
CA PHE A 486 -11.02 -30.91 80.20
C PHE A 486 -9.54 -30.72 79.92
N ASP A 487 -8.76 -31.77 80.15
CA ASP A 487 -7.30 -31.76 80.05
C ASP A 487 -6.81 -32.90 79.14
N ASN A 488 -5.54 -32.87 78.74
CA ASN A 488 -4.95 -33.84 77.81
C ASN A 488 -5.78 -34.02 76.52
N ILE A 489 -6.37 -32.92 76.03
CA ILE A 489 -7.21 -32.92 74.84
C ILE A 489 -6.30 -33.13 73.62
N GLN A 490 -6.62 -34.13 72.80
CA GLN A 490 -5.93 -34.33 71.53
C GLN A 490 -6.89 -34.29 70.37
N ALA A 491 -6.44 -33.69 69.27
CA ALA A 491 -7.19 -33.66 68.03
C ALA A 491 -6.29 -34.00 66.83
N THR A 492 -6.86 -34.67 65.84
CA THR A 492 -6.19 -34.95 64.57
C THR A 492 -6.76 -34.05 63.48
N GLY A 493 -5.86 -33.38 62.75
CA GLY A 493 -6.19 -32.51 61.63
C GLY A 493 -6.17 -33.21 60.26
N PRO A 494 -6.49 -32.50 59.17
CA PRO A 494 -6.46 -33.04 57.81
C PRO A 494 -5.02 -33.28 57.30
N ASP A 495 -4.00 -32.81 58.02
CA ASP A 495 -2.59 -33.15 57.82
C ASP A 495 -2.19 -34.51 58.43
N ASN A 496 -3.15 -35.24 59.01
CA ASN A 496 -2.99 -36.53 59.71
C ASN A 496 -2.05 -36.48 60.93
N LEU A 497 -1.82 -35.29 61.49
CA LEU A 497 -1.05 -35.14 62.71
C LEU A 497 -1.96 -34.97 63.93
N THR A 498 -1.48 -35.47 65.06
CA THR A 498 -2.14 -35.31 66.36
C THR A 498 -1.57 -34.10 67.08
N HIS A 499 -2.46 -33.19 67.44
CA HIS A 499 -2.18 -31.95 68.17
C HIS A 499 -2.66 -32.10 69.60
N GLN A 500 -1.84 -31.69 70.55
CA GLN A 500 -2.27 -31.51 71.93
C GLN A 500 -2.84 -30.11 72.06
N LEU A 501 -4.10 -30.01 72.49
CA LEU A 501 -4.81 -28.74 72.60
C LEU A 501 -4.78 -28.24 74.04
N ASP A 502 -4.89 -26.92 74.19
CA ASP A 502 -5.01 -26.27 75.49
C ASP A 502 -6.21 -26.82 76.29
N PRO A 503 -6.07 -26.96 77.61
CA PRO A 503 -7.16 -27.43 78.46
C PRO A 503 -8.30 -26.41 78.53
N ILE A 504 -9.51 -26.91 78.73
CA ILE A 504 -10.71 -26.10 78.97
C ILE A 504 -11.00 -26.14 80.47
N ALA A 505 -10.97 -25.00 81.16
CA ALA A 505 -11.34 -24.92 82.57
C ALA A 505 -12.64 -24.11 82.75
N LEU A 506 -13.70 -24.78 83.17
CA LEU A 506 -15.02 -24.18 83.40
C LEU A 506 -15.39 -24.20 84.89
N THR A 507 -16.04 -23.14 85.35
CA THR A 507 -16.70 -23.07 86.66
C THR A 507 -18.20 -23.12 86.44
N ALA A 508 -18.86 -24.10 87.05
CA ALA A 508 -20.31 -24.21 87.06
C ALA A 508 -20.88 -23.08 87.94
N ASN A 509 -21.85 -22.33 87.43
CA ASN A 509 -22.61 -21.36 88.22
C ASN A 509 -24.11 -21.67 88.26
#